data_AF-A0A314URD5-F1
#
_entry.id   AF-A0A314URD5-F1
#
_cell.length_a   1.000
_cell.length_b   1.000
_cell.length_c   1.000
_cell.angle_alpha   90.00
_cell.angle_beta   90.00
_cell.angle_gamma   90.00
#
_symmetry.space_group_name_H-M   'P 1'
#
loop_
_entity.id
_entity.type
_entity.pdbx_description
1 polymer ?
#
loop_
_entity_poly.entity_id
_entity_poly.type
_entity_poly.pdbx_seq_one_letter_code
_entity_poly.pdbx_strand_id
1 'polypeptide(L)'
;MGSLALFRRYDAGTITNVTYRYKDDVYDRFWYPHYYSAWTQVTTSLTIEPENETAYQPPSIVMSSAAAPKNMTTLDIWWIPPDENTQYHVYMHFAEVEKLPTNQSRLLSITWNGKPFVTKPFSLKYLTTTTVGNSTLPPIINAFEIYTVLELLQPETNQEDGM
;
A
#
# COMPACT_ATOMS: atom_id res chain seq x y z
N MET A 1 22.20 3.95 -10.98
CA MET A 1 20.76 3.82 -10.64
C MET A 1 20.50 2.33 -10.46
N GLY A 2 19.95 1.92 -9.32
CA GLY A 2 19.66 0.50 -9.06
C GLY A 2 18.30 0.09 -9.63
N SER A 3 18.19 -1.15 -10.10
CA SER A 3 16.93 -1.72 -10.58
C SER A 3 16.12 -2.27 -9.39
N LEU A 4 14.79 -2.34 -9.51
CA LEU A 4 13.92 -2.90 -8.47
C LEU A 4 13.42 -4.28 -8.89
N ALA A 5 13.56 -5.28 -8.01
CA ALA A 5 12.95 -6.59 -8.19
C ALA A 5 11.77 -6.76 -7.25
N LEU A 6 10.64 -7.25 -7.77
CA LEU A 6 9.44 -7.48 -6.96
C LEU A 6 9.72 -8.60 -5.95
N PHE A 7 9.66 -8.27 -4.65
CA PHE A 7 9.65 -9.27 -3.60
C PHE A 7 8.23 -9.80 -3.44
N ARG A 8 7.28 -8.93 -3.10
CA ARG A 8 5.86 -9.26 -2.89
C ARG A 8 4.96 -8.07 -3.14
N ARG A 9 3.70 -8.36 -3.52
CA ARG A 9 2.62 -7.39 -3.64
C ARG A 9 1.38 -7.96 -2.97
N TYR A 10 0.81 -7.20 -2.04
CA TYR A 10 -0.20 -7.68 -1.12
C TYR A 10 -1.48 -6.85 -1.14
N ASP A 11 -2.60 -7.54 -1.19
CA ASP A 11 -3.93 -7.07 -0.79
C ASP A 11 -4.06 -7.26 0.73
N ALA A 12 -3.91 -6.17 1.48
CA ALA A 12 -3.99 -6.19 2.94
C ALA A 12 -5.44 -6.25 3.43
N GLY A 13 -6.37 -5.69 2.65
CA GLY A 13 -7.80 -5.66 2.96
C GLY A 13 -8.55 -6.95 2.61
N THR A 14 -7.85 -7.99 2.17
CA THR A 14 -8.45 -9.19 1.61
C THR A 14 -9.58 -9.79 2.47
N ILE A 15 -10.73 -10.02 1.83
CA ILE A 15 -11.93 -10.61 2.45
C ILE A 15 -12.26 -12.02 1.92
N THR A 16 -11.78 -12.35 0.73
CA THR A 16 -12.10 -13.60 0.02
C THR A 16 -10.90 -14.54 -0.06
N ASN A 17 -9.70 -14.09 0.37
CA ASN A 17 -8.45 -14.84 0.29
C ASN A 17 -8.11 -15.31 -1.15
N VAL A 18 -8.50 -14.51 -2.15
CA VAL A 18 -8.19 -14.74 -3.56
C VAL A 18 -7.05 -13.86 -4.03
N THR A 19 -6.36 -14.30 -5.09
CA THR A 19 -5.35 -13.49 -5.77
C THR A 19 -5.99 -12.75 -6.94
N TYR A 20 -5.82 -11.44 -7.02
CA TYR A 20 -6.30 -10.62 -8.14
C TYR A 20 -5.20 -10.41 -9.19
N ARG A 21 -5.58 -10.36 -10.47
CA ARG A 21 -4.68 -10.19 -11.63
C ARG A 21 -5.47 -9.70 -12.87
N TYR A 22 -5.10 -10.15 -14.08
CA TYR A 22 -5.83 -9.99 -15.33
C TYR A 22 -7.36 -9.97 -15.17
N LYS A 23 -7.98 -8.98 -15.85
CA LYS A 23 -9.36 -8.45 -15.72
C LYS A 23 -9.56 -7.43 -14.61
N ASP A 24 -8.90 -7.58 -13.47
CA ASP A 24 -9.02 -6.64 -12.34
C ASP A 24 -7.92 -5.59 -12.35
N ASP A 25 -6.70 -5.96 -12.76
CA ASP A 25 -5.54 -5.05 -12.88
C ASP A 25 -5.14 -4.86 -14.35
N VAL A 26 -5.15 -3.59 -14.79
CA VAL A 26 -4.78 -3.19 -16.16
C VAL A 26 -3.34 -3.54 -16.54
N TYR A 27 -2.47 -3.73 -15.54
CA TYR A 27 -1.07 -4.13 -15.74
C TYR A 27 -0.83 -5.65 -15.51
N ASP A 28 -1.89 -6.46 -15.33
CA ASP A 28 -1.82 -7.89 -14.99
C ASP A 28 -0.83 -8.22 -13.85
N ARG A 29 -0.75 -7.33 -12.84
CA ARG A 29 0.07 -7.56 -11.66
C ARG A 29 -0.66 -8.49 -10.70
N PHE A 30 0.07 -9.42 -10.11
CA PHE A 30 -0.45 -10.26 -9.04
C PHE A 30 -0.55 -9.48 -7.73
N TRP A 31 -1.74 -9.54 -7.11
CA TRP A 31 -2.02 -9.08 -5.75
C TRP A 31 -2.36 -10.26 -4.87
N TYR A 32 -1.45 -10.64 -3.98
CA TYR A 32 -1.64 -11.78 -3.09
C TYR A 32 -2.42 -11.38 -1.85
N PRO A 33 -3.35 -12.22 -1.37
CA PRO A 33 -4.06 -11.93 -0.12
C PRO A 33 -3.08 -11.94 1.05
N HIS A 34 -3.11 -10.89 1.88
CA HIS A 34 -2.32 -10.81 3.09
C HIS A 34 -3.23 -10.75 4.32
N TYR A 35 -3.38 -11.92 4.95
CA TYR A 35 -4.15 -12.05 6.17
C TYR A 35 -3.26 -11.98 7.42
N TYR A 36 -3.71 -11.22 8.41
CA TYR A 36 -3.12 -11.21 9.75
C TYR A 36 -4.22 -11.23 10.81
N SER A 37 -4.09 -12.12 11.79
CA SER A 37 -5.15 -12.36 12.79
C SER A 37 -5.41 -11.17 13.74
N ALA A 38 -4.45 -10.25 13.84
CA ALA A 38 -4.60 -9.01 14.60
C ALA A 38 -5.33 -7.90 13.83
N TRP A 39 -5.64 -8.13 12.55
CA TRP A 39 -6.35 -7.18 11.71
C TRP A 39 -7.83 -7.53 11.59
N THR A 40 -8.62 -6.51 11.25
CA THR A 40 -10.01 -6.59 10.80
C THR A 40 -10.15 -5.82 9.50
N GLN A 41 -11.21 -6.07 8.74
CA GLN A 41 -11.42 -5.45 7.44
C GLN A 41 -12.50 -4.38 7.52
N VAL A 42 -12.24 -3.26 6.85
CA VAL A 42 -13.24 -2.25 6.50
C VAL A 42 -13.40 -2.24 4.98
N THR A 43 -14.62 -2.05 4.48
CA THR A 43 -14.94 -2.22 3.07
C THR A 43 -15.90 -1.15 2.57
N THR A 44 -15.86 -0.91 1.26
CA THR A 44 -16.84 -0.10 0.54
C THR A 44 -17.31 -0.83 -0.71
N SER A 45 -18.53 -0.53 -1.16
CA SER A 45 -19.05 -0.98 -2.46
C SER A 45 -18.81 0.04 -3.58
N LEU A 46 -18.24 1.21 -3.24
CA LEU A 46 -17.95 2.26 -4.20
C LEU A 46 -16.63 1.99 -4.92
N THR A 47 -16.59 2.30 -6.20
CA THR A 47 -15.35 2.26 -6.99
C THR A 47 -14.36 3.29 -6.44
N ILE A 48 -13.11 2.86 -6.29
CA ILE A 48 -11.99 3.72 -5.89
C ILE A 48 -11.22 4.09 -7.14
N GLU A 49 -11.32 5.36 -7.51
CA GLU A 49 -10.60 5.92 -8.65
C GLU A 49 -9.23 6.46 -8.20
N PRO A 50 -8.21 6.41 -9.08
CA PRO A 50 -6.93 7.05 -8.80
C PRO A 50 -7.11 8.57 -8.69
N GLU A 51 -6.18 9.23 -7.98
CA GLU A 51 -6.22 10.69 -7.81
C GLU A 51 -6.14 11.44 -9.15
N ASN A 52 -5.38 10.89 -10.11
CA ASN A 52 -5.26 11.37 -11.49
C ASN A 52 -4.67 10.27 -12.39
N GLU A 53 -4.62 10.52 -13.70
CA GLU A 53 -4.15 9.55 -14.72
C GLU A 53 -2.69 9.11 -14.55
N THR A 54 -1.86 9.96 -13.94
CA THR A 54 -0.43 9.69 -13.71
C THR A 54 -0.13 9.04 -12.35
N ALA A 55 -1.15 8.93 -11.49
CA ALA A 55 -1.01 8.29 -10.18
C ALA A 55 -0.77 6.78 -10.34
N TYR A 56 -0.27 6.16 -9.28
CA TYR A 56 -0.28 4.70 -9.19
C TYR A 56 -1.71 4.20 -9.30
N GLN A 57 -1.93 3.17 -10.13
CA GLN A 57 -3.25 2.60 -10.36
C GLN A 57 -3.34 1.17 -9.83
N PRO A 58 -3.34 0.92 -8.50
CA PRO A 58 -3.79 -0.37 -7.97
C PRO A 58 -5.24 -0.64 -8.42
N PRO A 59 -5.62 -1.92 -8.60
CA PRO A 59 -6.96 -2.25 -9.04
C PRO A 59 -8.00 -1.86 -7.99
N SER A 60 -9.12 -1.29 -8.43
CA SER A 60 -10.16 -0.78 -7.51
C SER A 60 -10.68 -1.86 -6.57
N ILE A 61 -10.70 -3.13 -6.97
CA ILE A 61 -11.15 -4.23 -6.11
C ILE A 61 -10.26 -4.38 -4.87
N VAL A 62 -8.94 -4.24 -5.02
CA VAL A 62 -7.98 -4.26 -3.90
C VAL A 62 -8.14 -3.00 -3.05
N MET A 63 -8.35 -1.85 -3.69
CA MET A 63 -8.53 -0.58 -2.99
C MET A 63 -9.89 -0.42 -2.30
N SER A 64 -10.89 -1.25 -2.63
CA SER A 64 -12.24 -1.21 -2.03
C SER A 64 -12.30 -1.79 -0.61
N SER A 65 -11.22 -2.39 -0.14
CA SER A 65 -11.07 -2.93 1.21
C SER A 65 -9.78 -2.45 1.86
N ALA A 66 -9.77 -2.35 3.18
CA ALA A 66 -8.57 -2.04 3.94
C ALA A 66 -8.50 -2.87 5.23
N ALA A 67 -7.28 -3.21 5.65
CA ALA A 67 -7.00 -3.72 6.98
C ALA A 67 -6.98 -2.57 7.99
N ALA A 68 -7.56 -2.83 9.16
CA ALA A 68 -7.51 -1.99 10.35
C ALA A 68 -7.05 -2.85 11.55
N PRO A 69 -6.40 -2.27 12.57
CA PRO A 69 -6.08 -3.03 13.78
C PRO A 69 -7.36 -3.41 14.54
N LYS A 70 -7.45 -4.68 14.97
CA LYS A 70 -8.64 -5.20 15.65
C LYS A 70 -8.78 -4.69 17.09
N ASN A 71 -7.68 -4.71 17.85
CA ASN A 71 -7.63 -4.35 19.28
C ASN A 71 -6.37 -3.56 19.63
N MET A 72 -5.79 -2.84 18.67
CA MET A 72 -4.54 -2.10 18.83
C MET A 72 -4.67 -0.69 18.23
N THR A 73 -3.70 0.17 18.53
CA THR A 73 -3.63 1.53 17.98
C THR A 73 -2.71 1.64 16.77
N THR A 74 -1.92 0.60 16.49
CA THR A 74 -0.97 0.53 15.39
C THR A 74 -1.29 -0.63 14.45
N LEU A 75 -0.91 -0.46 13.19
CA LEU A 75 -0.92 -1.53 12.19
C LEU A 75 0.54 -1.82 11.82
N ASP A 76 1.01 -3.00 12.21
CA ASP A 76 2.40 -3.41 12.03
C ASP A 76 2.53 -4.37 10.84
N ILE A 77 3.46 -4.07 9.95
CA ILE A 77 3.83 -4.90 8.80
C ILE A 77 5.29 -5.32 8.99
N TRP A 78 5.56 -6.61 8.85
CA TRP A 78 6.91 -7.15 8.96
C TRP A 78 7.11 -8.31 8.00
N TRP A 79 8.37 -8.53 7.64
CA TRP A 79 8.82 -9.70 6.89
C TRP A 79 10.25 -10.03 7.32
N ILE A 80 10.68 -11.24 7.02
CA ILE A 80 12.03 -11.71 7.31
C ILE A 80 12.89 -11.46 6.06
N PRO A 81 13.94 -10.63 6.14
CA PRO A 81 14.86 -10.45 5.03
C PRO A 81 15.74 -11.70 4.82
N PRO A 82 16.22 -11.96 3.60
CA PRO A 82 17.12 -13.08 3.35
C PRO A 82 18.50 -12.86 3.98
N ASP A 83 18.97 -11.61 4.04
CA ASP A 83 20.21 -11.20 4.71
C ASP A 83 20.14 -9.73 5.18
N GLU A 84 21.12 -9.31 5.99
CA GLU A 84 21.19 -7.97 6.60
C GLU A 84 21.47 -6.83 5.61
N ASN A 85 21.99 -7.14 4.41
CA ASN A 85 22.36 -6.16 3.41
C ASN A 85 21.24 -5.91 2.39
N THR A 86 20.18 -6.73 2.43
CA THR A 86 19.05 -6.59 1.51
C THR A 86 18.34 -5.26 1.75
N GLN A 87 18.42 -4.38 0.77
CA GLN A 87 17.70 -3.12 0.77
C GLN A 87 16.31 -3.28 0.16
N TYR A 88 15.34 -2.58 0.73
CA TYR A 88 13.95 -2.62 0.30
C TYR A 88 13.45 -1.25 -0.12
N HIS A 89 12.61 -1.26 -1.15
CA HIS A 89 11.75 -0.15 -1.52
C HIS A 89 10.29 -0.58 -1.33
N VAL A 90 9.49 0.23 -0.62
CA VAL A 90 8.11 -0.12 -0.27
C VAL A 90 7.15 0.96 -0.72
N TYR A 91 6.12 0.53 -1.46
CA TYR A 91 4.95 1.35 -1.77
C TYR A 91 3.80 0.94 -0.85
N MET A 92 3.16 1.92 -0.23
CA MET A 92 1.96 1.71 0.58
C MET A 92 0.80 2.46 -0.07
N HIS A 93 -0.32 1.77 -0.27
CA HIS A 93 -1.48 2.29 -0.97
C HIS A 93 -2.64 2.46 0.00
N PHE A 94 -3.21 3.67 0.00
CA PHE A 94 -4.26 4.05 0.93
C PHE A 94 -5.44 4.68 0.20
N ALA A 95 -6.66 4.28 0.58
CA ALA A 95 -7.91 4.92 0.23
C ALA A 95 -8.80 4.95 1.47
N GLU A 96 -9.46 6.08 1.74
CA GLU A 96 -10.46 6.13 2.81
C GLU A 96 -11.74 5.45 2.32
N VAL A 97 -12.03 4.26 2.86
CA VAL A 97 -13.16 3.41 2.46
C VAL A 97 -14.37 3.59 3.37
N GLU A 98 -14.23 4.27 4.51
CA GLU A 98 -15.34 4.55 5.40
C GLU A 98 -15.88 5.97 5.18
N LYS A 99 -17.20 6.11 5.09
CA LYS A 99 -17.83 7.44 5.08
C LYS A 99 -17.83 8.02 6.50
N LEU A 100 -16.81 8.83 6.80
CA LEU A 100 -16.64 9.41 8.12
C LEU A 100 -17.59 10.60 8.37
N PRO A 101 -18.14 10.75 9.60
CA PRO A 101 -18.78 11.98 10.03
C PRO A 101 -17.84 13.18 9.94
N THR A 102 -18.38 14.40 9.78
CA THR A 102 -17.60 15.63 9.58
C THR A 102 -16.62 15.96 10.72
N ASN A 103 -16.87 15.44 11.92
CA ASN A 103 -16.02 15.62 13.10
C ASN A 103 -15.00 14.48 13.30
N GLN A 104 -14.93 13.52 12.39
CA GLN A 104 -13.98 12.42 12.44
C GLN A 104 -13.02 12.47 11.25
N SER A 105 -11.79 12.04 11.49
CA SER A 105 -10.76 11.96 10.47
C SER A 105 -9.68 10.95 10.88
N ARG A 106 -9.12 10.30 9.87
CA ARG A 106 -7.96 9.42 10.01
C ARG A 106 -6.71 10.21 9.67
N LEU A 107 -5.75 10.24 10.60
CA LEU A 107 -4.41 10.74 10.35
C LEU A 107 -3.43 9.60 10.55
N LEU A 108 -2.51 9.46 9.59
CA LEU A 108 -1.55 8.39 9.54
C LEU A 108 -0.15 8.92 9.79
N SER A 109 0.56 8.23 10.68
CA SER A 109 2.00 8.38 10.88
C SER A 109 2.64 7.05 10.51
N ILE A 110 3.66 7.08 9.65
CA ILE A 110 4.35 5.88 9.20
C ILE A 110 5.76 5.90 9.77
N THR A 111 6.16 4.81 10.40
CA THR A 111 7.51 4.57 10.88
C THR A 111 8.14 3.38 10.17
N TRP A 112 9.45 3.45 9.92
CA TRP A 112 10.26 2.39 9.38
C TRP A 112 11.34 2.02 10.40
N ASN A 113 11.31 0.80 10.91
CA ASN A 113 12.21 0.32 11.98
C ASN A 113 12.32 1.31 13.15
N GLY A 114 11.16 1.81 13.61
CA GLY A 114 11.05 2.75 14.74
C GLY A 114 11.39 4.21 14.42
N LYS A 115 11.84 4.54 13.20
CA LYS A 115 12.14 5.91 12.77
C LYS A 115 11.01 6.48 11.89
N PRO A 116 10.68 7.78 11.96
CA PRO A 116 9.68 8.37 11.06
C PRO A 116 10.05 8.15 9.59
N PHE A 117 9.16 7.51 8.83
CA PHE A 117 9.31 7.31 7.39
C PHE A 117 8.74 8.50 6.62
N VAL A 118 7.57 9.01 7.07
CA VAL A 118 7.00 10.27 6.60
C VAL A 118 7.16 11.33 7.70
N THR A 119 7.71 12.48 7.34
CA THR A 119 8.08 13.54 8.31
C THR A 119 6.88 14.31 8.88
N LYS A 120 5.73 14.26 8.21
CA LYS A 120 4.48 14.86 8.68
C LYS A 120 3.33 13.85 8.54
N PRO A 121 2.47 13.70 9.55
CA PRO A 121 1.27 12.89 9.40
C PRO A 121 0.41 13.40 8.25
N PHE A 122 -0.18 12.48 7.48
CA PHE A 122 -1.09 12.81 6.39
C PHE A 122 -2.48 12.26 6.68
N SER A 123 -3.51 12.91 6.15
CA SER A 123 -4.90 12.52 6.36
C SER A 123 -5.44 11.85 5.10
N LEU A 124 -6.04 10.67 5.26
CA LEU A 124 -6.82 10.04 4.20
C LEU A 124 -8.16 10.74 4.09
N LYS A 125 -8.52 11.16 2.88
CA LYS A 125 -9.74 11.92 2.68
C LYS A 125 -10.56 11.35 1.58
N TYR A 126 -11.79 11.05 1.96
CA TYR A 126 -12.84 10.71 1.05
C TYR A 126 -13.18 11.93 0.17
N LEU A 127 -12.66 11.90 -1.06
CA LEU A 127 -13.02 12.76 -2.20
C LEU A 127 -12.88 14.31 -2.03
N THR A 128 -12.15 14.89 -1.04
CA THR A 128 -12.14 16.37 -0.76
C THR A 128 -10.99 16.97 0.12
N THR A 129 -10.92 18.33 0.25
CA THR A 129 -9.87 19.21 0.84
C THR A 129 -9.61 19.19 2.38
N THR A 130 -8.31 19.15 2.72
CA THR A 130 -7.51 19.34 3.98
C THR A 130 -7.60 20.52 4.95
N THR A 131 -8.16 20.37 6.16
CA THR A 131 -7.70 21.15 7.36
C THR A 131 -7.29 20.18 8.47
N VAL A 132 -6.12 20.37 9.10
CA VAL A 132 -5.45 19.37 9.98
C VAL A 132 -5.80 19.56 11.46
N GLY A 133 -6.08 18.46 12.18
CA GLY A 133 -6.38 18.37 13.62
C GLY A 133 -6.01 17.00 14.22
N ASN A 134 -6.47 16.64 15.42
CA ASN A 134 -6.18 15.33 16.05
C ASN A 134 -6.92 14.17 15.38
N SER A 135 -6.30 12.98 15.31
CA SER A 135 -6.97 11.78 14.77
C SER A 135 -7.93 11.16 15.76
N THR A 136 -9.03 10.63 15.26
CA THR A 136 -10.09 9.98 16.06
C THR A 136 -10.32 8.52 15.69
N LEU A 137 -9.59 8.00 14.69
CA LEU A 137 -9.75 6.64 14.15
C LEU A 137 -8.41 5.92 14.03
N PRO A 138 -8.37 4.58 14.15
CA PRO A 138 -7.15 3.79 13.98
C PRO A 138 -6.59 3.89 12.54
N PRO A 139 -5.34 3.49 12.28
CA PRO A 139 -4.83 3.45 10.91
C PRO A 139 -5.53 2.38 10.06
N ILE A 140 -5.56 2.59 8.73
CA ILE A 140 -5.95 1.56 7.76
C ILE A 140 -4.93 1.47 6.64
N ILE A 141 -4.84 0.31 5.98
CA ILE A 141 -4.05 0.13 4.74
C ILE A 141 -4.78 -0.80 3.79
N ASN A 142 -4.85 -0.42 2.51
CA ASN A 142 -5.52 -1.22 1.48
C ASN A 142 -4.56 -2.25 0.91
N ALA A 143 -3.37 -1.79 0.52
CA ALA A 143 -2.42 -2.61 -0.20
C ALA A 143 -0.99 -2.12 0.01
N PHE A 144 -0.01 -2.99 -0.22
CA PHE A 144 1.40 -2.61 -0.19
C PHE A 144 2.24 -3.49 -1.11
N GLU A 145 3.35 -2.93 -1.57
CA GLU A 145 4.31 -3.57 -2.46
C GLU A 145 5.69 -3.47 -1.88
N ILE A 146 6.44 -4.57 -1.93
CA ILE A 146 7.80 -4.68 -1.42
C ILE A 146 8.68 -5.08 -2.60
N TYR A 147 9.72 -4.30 -2.82
CA TYR A 147 10.74 -4.53 -3.83
C TYR A 147 12.10 -4.64 -3.15
N THR A 148 12.96 -5.53 -3.63
CA THR A 148 14.39 -5.51 -3.30
C THR A 148 15.13 -4.60 -4.26
N VAL A 149 16.11 -3.86 -3.76
CA VAL A 149 17.00 -3.05 -4.59
C VAL A 149 18.08 -3.96 -5.16
N LEU A 150 18.21 -3.99 -6.49
CA LEU A 150 19.25 -4.70 -7.20
C LEU A 150 20.39 -3.74 -7.55
N GLU A 151 21.57 -4.01 -7.03
CA GLU A 151 22.81 -3.41 -7.54
C GLU A 151 23.29 -4.24 -8.74
N LEU A 152 23.02 -3.74 -9.94
CA LEU A 152 23.54 -4.34 -11.16
C LEU A 152 25.01 -3.92 -11.36
N LEU A 153 25.92 -4.88 -11.33
CA LEU A 153 27.35 -4.65 -11.58
C LEU A 153 27.68 -4.46 -13.07
N GLN A 154 26.69 -4.60 -13.96
CA GLN A 154 26.81 -4.41 -15.41
C GLN A 154 25.63 -3.60 -15.94
N PRO A 155 25.81 -2.79 -17.01
CA PRO A 155 24.72 -2.06 -17.64
C PRO A 155 23.69 -3.01 -18.25
N GLU A 156 22.40 -2.65 -18.18
CA GLU A 156 21.34 -3.40 -18.87
C GLU A 156 21.56 -3.34 -20.39
N THR A 157 21.33 -4.49 -21.05
CA THR A 157 21.50 -4.89 -22.47
C THR A 157 22.12 -3.87 -23.45
N ASN A 158 23.11 -4.34 -24.20
CA ASN A 158 23.79 -3.60 -25.28
C ASN A 158 22.77 -2.97 -26.24
N GLN A 159 22.87 -1.67 -26.50
CA GLN A 159 21.94 -0.90 -27.36
C GLN A 159 22.06 -1.25 -28.87
N GLU A 160 22.74 -2.34 -29.22
CA GLU A 160 23.03 -2.71 -30.62
C GLU A 160 22.03 -3.72 -31.23
N ASP A 161 21.10 -4.31 -30.47
CA ASP A 161 20.08 -5.24 -31.01
C ASP A 161 18.85 -4.52 -31.59
N GLY A 162 19.08 -3.39 -32.25
CA GLY A 162 18.04 -2.52 -32.81
C GLY A 162 18.35 -1.97 -34.20
N MET A 163 19.10 -2.71 -35.03
CA MET A 163 19.25 -2.41 -36.46
C MET A 163 18.51 -3.40 -37.34
#